data_AF-A0A2W6C796-F1
#
_entry.id   AF-A0A2W6C796-F1
#
_cell.length_a   1.000
_cell.length_b   1.000
_cell.length_c   1.000
_cell.angle_alpha   90.00
_cell.angle_beta   90.00
_cell.angle_gamma   90.00
#
_symmetry.space_group_name_H-M   'P 1'
#
loop_
_entity.id
_entity.type
_entity.pdbx_description
1 polymer ?
#
loop_
_entity_poly.entity_id
_entity_poly.type
_entity_poly.pdbx_seq_one_letter_code
_entity_poly.pdbx_strand_id
1 'polypeptide(L)'
;MAWVVVTVGVVVAGRVWMALWLAVVCAVAAAQACRSWRSEGCRPPPLLGAAGALILVGSAMAGPLPAAVAAGGILAVAGLVALVPGWSHLALLLTGIISVAAGGCGAAMVVDRVHGPLLVLVLMAMAGAYDIGSYLVGSGAGNSWEGPVAGIAAIGAVTLALAAAVTISNPGAGPWALGGLAALLAPAGTQIASRLLGKPQDDTGALRRLDSLILLAPAWAVLAPRLLS
;
A
#
# COMPACT_ATOMS: atom_id res chain seq x y z
N MET A 1 0.13 -13.48 10.03
CA MET A 1 -0.48 -14.58 9.27
C MET A 1 -1.98 -14.40 9.04
N ALA A 2 -2.82 -14.17 10.06
CA ALA A 2 -4.27 -13.98 9.86
C ALA A 2 -4.64 -12.93 8.79
N TRP A 3 -3.91 -11.80 8.74
CA TRP A 3 -4.04 -10.77 7.70
C TRP A 3 -3.99 -11.33 6.28
N VAL A 4 -2.92 -12.06 5.97
CA VAL A 4 -2.68 -12.59 4.61
C VAL A 4 -3.76 -13.58 4.24
N VAL A 5 -4.11 -14.49 5.15
CA VAL A 5 -5.16 -15.49 4.92
C VAL A 5 -6.51 -14.84 4.62
N VAL A 6 -6.91 -13.85 5.41
CA VAL A 6 -8.16 -13.11 5.18
C VAL A 6 -8.10 -12.33 3.86
N THR A 7 -6.99 -11.62 3.60
CA THR A 7 -6.82 -10.83 2.37
C THR A 7 -6.88 -11.73 1.12
N VAL A 8 -6.21 -12.89 1.13
CA VAL A 8 -6.31 -13.87 0.04
C VAL A 8 -7.74 -14.38 -0.12
N GLY A 9 -8.40 -14.72 0.99
CA GLY A 9 -9.80 -15.15 0.99
C GLY A 9 -10.73 -14.12 0.34
N VAL A 10 -10.62 -12.84 0.68
CA VAL A 10 -11.47 -11.79 0.09
C VAL A 10 -11.11 -11.47 -1.36
N VAL A 11 -9.84 -11.58 -1.76
CA VAL A 11 -9.41 -11.44 -3.17
C VAL A 11 -10.08 -12.49 -4.05
N VAL A 12 -10.16 -13.73 -3.55
CA VAL A 12 -10.85 -14.84 -4.22
C VAL A 12 -12.36 -14.64 -4.19
N ALA A 13 -12.93 -14.23 -3.05
CA ALA A 13 -14.37 -14.02 -2.88
C ALA A 13 -14.93 -12.92 -3.81
N GLY A 14 -14.11 -11.95 -4.21
CA GLY A 14 -14.42 -11.01 -5.28
C GLY A 14 -14.20 -9.54 -4.90
N ARG A 15 -14.40 -8.68 -5.90
CA ARG A 15 -14.04 -7.25 -5.82
C ARG A 15 -14.77 -6.51 -4.68
N VAL A 16 -16.05 -6.79 -4.45
CA VAL A 16 -16.85 -6.15 -3.39
C VAL A 16 -16.29 -6.47 -2.01
N TRP A 17 -16.07 -7.77 -1.72
CA TRP A 17 -15.53 -8.22 -0.43
C TRP A 17 -14.13 -7.67 -0.16
N MET A 18 -13.30 -7.65 -1.20
CA MET A 18 -11.97 -7.09 -1.14
C MET A 18 -12.00 -5.57 -0.87
N ALA A 19 -12.90 -4.81 -1.52
CA ALA A 19 -13.05 -3.38 -1.28
C ALA A 19 -13.52 -3.08 0.15
N LEU A 20 -14.50 -3.84 0.67
CA LEU A 20 -14.96 -3.69 2.06
C LEU A 20 -13.83 -3.97 3.05
N TRP A 21 -13.11 -5.06 2.87
CA TRP A 21 -11.98 -5.43 3.72
C TRP A 21 -10.87 -4.38 3.70
N LEU A 22 -10.41 -4.00 2.50
CA LEU A 22 -9.35 -3.01 2.35
C LEU A 22 -9.77 -1.63 2.84
N ALA A 23 -11.03 -1.22 2.65
CA ALA A 23 -11.52 0.07 3.16
C ALA A 23 -11.40 0.15 4.68
N VAL A 24 -11.80 -0.90 5.40
CA VAL A 24 -11.67 -0.96 6.87
C VAL A 24 -10.19 -0.89 7.27
N VAL A 25 -9.33 -1.63 6.60
CA VAL A 25 -7.91 -1.73 6.97
C VAL A 25 -7.18 -0.43 6.69
N CYS A 26 -7.38 0.15 5.52
CA CYS A 26 -6.82 1.45 5.15
C CYS A 26 -7.32 2.55 6.07
N ALA A 27 -8.60 2.52 6.48
CA ALA A 27 -9.15 3.46 7.45
C ALA A 27 -8.49 3.32 8.83
N VAL A 28 -8.32 2.09 9.33
CA VAL A 28 -7.62 1.84 10.60
C VAL A 28 -6.16 2.25 10.52
N ALA A 29 -5.46 1.94 9.42
CA ALA A 29 -4.08 2.31 9.19
C ALA A 29 -3.90 3.84 9.16
N ALA A 30 -4.76 4.56 8.45
CA ALA A 30 -4.76 6.02 8.42
C ALA A 30 -5.03 6.62 9.82
N ALA A 31 -6.00 6.07 10.55
CA ALA A 31 -6.31 6.53 11.91
C ALA A 31 -5.13 6.31 12.88
N GLN A 32 -4.47 5.14 12.81
CA GLN A 32 -3.29 4.81 13.61
C GLN A 32 -2.11 5.74 13.25
N ALA A 33 -1.88 5.96 11.96
CA ALA A 33 -0.84 6.88 11.49
C ALA A 33 -1.08 8.30 11.99
N CYS A 34 -2.30 8.83 11.87
CA CYS A 34 -2.63 10.15 12.43
C CYS A 34 -2.43 10.23 13.96
N ARG A 35 -2.72 9.15 14.70
CA ARG A 35 -2.50 9.11 16.15
C ARG A 35 -1.03 9.10 16.54
N SER A 36 -0.16 8.48 15.74
CA SER A 36 1.29 8.40 16.04
C SER A 36 1.99 9.77 16.03
N TRP A 37 1.40 10.77 15.39
CA TRP A 37 1.91 12.15 15.38
C TRP A 37 1.63 12.93 16.66
N ARG A 38 0.70 12.48 17.52
CA ARG A 38 0.32 13.22 18.74
C ARG A 38 1.49 13.45 19.69
N SER A 39 2.49 12.56 19.67
CA SER A 39 3.71 12.68 20.48
C SER A 39 4.74 13.67 19.94
N GLU A 40 4.58 14.14 18.70
CA GLU A 40 5.46 15.09 18.00
C GLU A 40 4.87 16.53 18.00
N GLY A 41 3.89 16.79 18.86
CA GLY A 41 3.22 18.11 18.93
C GLY A 41 2.25 18.41 17.79
N CYS A 42 2.23 17.58 16.72
CA CYS A 42 1.25 17.67 15.64
C CYS A 42 0.05 16.76 15.91
N ARG A 43 -1.17 17.23 15.63
CA ARG A 43 -2.40 16.45 15.88
C ARG A 43 -3.24 16.29 14.61
N PRO A 44 -2.79 15.49 13.63
CA PRO A 44 -3.61 15.11 12.47
C PRO A 44 -4.93 14.48 12.94
N PRO A 45 -6.11 14.98 12.52
CA PRO A 45 -7.41 14.41 12.90
C PRO A 45 -7.57 12.96 12.37
N PRO A 46 -7.62 11.94 13.25
CA PRO A 46 -7.63 10.53 12.81
C PRO A 46 -8.93 10.12 12.13
N LEU A 47 -10.06 10.74 12.48
CA LEU A 47 -11.35 10.47 11.84
C LEU A 47 -11.37 10.96 10.38
N LEU A 48 -10.78 12.12 10.11
CA LEU A 48 -10.64 12.63 8.74
C LEU A 48 -9.67 11.76 7.93
N GLY A 49 -8.57 11.30 8.57
CA GLY A 49 -7.65 10.31 7.99
C GLY A 49 -8.36 9.02 7.56
N ALA A 50 -9.14 8.44 8.48
CA ALA A 50 -9.91 7.23 8.24
C ALA A 50 -10.98 7.41 7.15
N ALA A 51 -11.74 8.50 7.21
CA ALA A 51 -12.78 8.81 6.24
C ALA A 51 -12.21 9.01 4.83
N GLY A 52 -11.08 9.73 4.71
CA GLY A 52 -10.39 9.93 3.44
C GLY A 52 -9.95 8.60 2.82
N ALA A 53 -9.31 7.72 3.61
CA ALA A 53 -8.91 6.40 3.15
C ALA A 53 -10.12 5.52 2.73
N LEU A 54 -11.22 5.55 3.50
CA LEU A 54 -12.43 4.80 3.19
C LEU A 54 -13.10 5.28 1.89
N ILE A 55 -13.23 6.60 1.71
CA ILE A 55 -13.77 7.22 0.49
C ILE A 55 -12.91 6.83 -0.71
N LEU A 56 -11.59 6.88 -0.57
CA LEU A 56 -10.66 6.54 -1.65
C LEU A 56 -10.80 5.08 -2.06
N VAL A 57 -10.80 4.13 -1.12
CA VAL A 57 -11.00 2.69 -1.46
C VAL A 57 -12.40 2.45 -2.04
N GLY A 58 -13.44 3.08 -1.48
CA GLY A 58 -14.80 2.97 -1.99
C GLY A 58 -14.94 3.48 -3.43
N SER A 59 -14.32 4.62 -3.76
CA SER A 59 -14.34 5.20 -5.10
C SER A 59 -13.69 4.30 -6.16
N ALA A 60 -12.72 3.46 -5.77
CA ALA A 60 -12.08 2.50 -6.65
C ALA A 60 -13.05 1.42 -7.18
N MET A 61 -14.22 1.23 -6.56
CA MET A 61 -15.29 0.38 -7.08
C MET A 61 -15.88 0.92 -8.39
N ALA A 62 -15.88 2.24 -8.57
CA ALA A 62 -16.33 2.87 -9.81
C ALA A 62 -15.22 2.93 -10.89
N GLY A 63 -13.99 2.53 -10.56
CA GLY A 63 -12.86 2.44 -11.48
C GLY A 63 -11.68 3.34 -11.11
N PRO A 64 -10.64 3.39 -11.95
CA PRO A 64 -9.40 4.12 -11.66
C PRO A 64 -9.60 5.65 -11.68
N LEU A 65 -10.43 6.18 -12.58
CA LEU A 65 -10.66 7.62 -12.69
C LEU A 65 -11.36 8.20 -11.45
N PRO A 66 -12.47 7.63 -10.95
CA PRO A 66 -13.07 8.06 -9.68
C PRO A 66 -12.10 7.98 -8.49
N ALA A 67 -11.24 6.96 -8.43
CA ALA A 67 -10.21 6.86 -7.39
C ALA A 67 -9.16 7.98 -7.48
N ALA A 68 -8.69 8.30 -8.68
CA ALA A 68 -7.76 9.42 -8.88
C ALA A 68 -8.40 10.76 -8.51
N VAL A 69 -9.67 10.98 -8.89
CA VAL A 69 -10.44 12.18 -8.52
C VAL A 69 -10.63 12.27 -7.01
N ALA A 70 -10.95 11.17 -6.33
CA ALA A 70 -11.08 11.15 -4.88
C ALA A 70 -9.75 11.48 -4.19
N ALA A 71 -8.63 10.91 -4.65
CA ALA A 71 -7.31 11.21 -4.10
C ALA A 71 -6.94 12.69 -4.28
N GLY A 72 -7.14 13.25 -5.48
CA GLY A 72 -6.93 14.67 -5.76
C GLY A 72 -7.83 15.57 -4.91
N GLY A 73 -9.11 15.20 -4.78
CA GLY A 73 -10.08 15.91 -3.94
C GLY A 73 -9.71 15.93 -2.47
N ILE A 74 -9.24 14.81 -1.91
CA ILE A 74 -8.77 14.72 -0.52
C ILE A 74 -7.59 15.67 -0.28
N LEU A 75 -6.60 15.69 -1.19
CA LEU A 75 -5.44 16.58 -1.07
C LEU A 75 -5.83 18.05 -1.26
N ALA A 76 -6.71 18.35 -2.23
CA ALA A 76 -7.19 19.69 -2.48
C ALA A 76 -7.97 20.24 -1.28
N VAL A 77 -8.88 19.45 -0.70
CA VAL A 77 -9.62 19.83 0.50
C VAL A 77 -8.68 20.01 1.69
N ALA A 78 -7.72 19.09 1.90
CA ALA A 78 -6.73 19.25 2.97
C ALA A 78 -5.90 20.54 2.83
N GLY A 79 -5.48 20.87 1.59
CA GLY A 79 -4.75 22.11 1.29
C GLY A 79 -5.60 23.37 1.45
N LEU A 80 -6.86 23.35 0.99
CA LEU A 80 -7.78 24.48 1.13
C LEU A 80 -8.16 24.73 2.60
N VAL A 81 -8.50 23.69 3.34
CA VAL A 81 -8.83 23.79 4.78
C VAL A 81 -7.60 24.20 5.58
N ALA A 82 -6.39 23.81 5.14
CA ALA A 82 -5.18 24.32 5.74
C ALA A 82 -5.12 25.85 5.66
N LEU A 83 -5.69 26.53 4.66
CA LEU A 83 -5.69 28.00 4.60
C LEU A 83 -6.62 28.69 5.62
N VAL A 84 -7.47 27.93 6.33
CA VAL A 84 -8.43 28.48 7.29
C VAL A 84 -7.74 28.81 8.63
N PRO A 85 -7.88 30.04 9.16
CA PRO A 85 -7.32 30.42 10.45
C PRO A 85 -7.82 29.54 11.60
N GLY A 86 -6.92 29.19 12.53
CA GLY A 86 -7.23 28.42 13.74
C GLY A 86 -6.94 26.91 13.65
N TRP A 87 -6.55 26.41 12.48
CA TRP A 87 -6.11 25.02 12.30
C TRP A 87 -4.60 24.92 12.06
N SER A 88 -3.99 23.80 12.45
CA SER A 88 -2.60 23.51 12.10
C SER A 88 -2.51 23.10 10.63
N HIS A 89 -1.90 23.96 9.80
CA HIS A 89 -1.66 23.70 8.37
C HIS A 89 -1.01 22.32 8.15
N LEU A 90 0.05 22.05 8.91
CA LEU A 90 0.82 20.80 8.83
C LEU A 90 -0.05 19.58 9.19
N ALA A 91 -0.87 19.67 10.24
CA ALA A 91 -1.72 18.56 10.67
C ALA A 91 -2.76 18.17 9.60
N LEU A 92 -3.32 19.16 8.90
CA LEU A 92 -4.30 18.93 7.83
C LEU A 92 -3.66 18.36 6.57
N LEU A 93 -2.51 18.92 6.14
CA LEU A 93 -1.75 18.37 5.02
C LEU A 93 -1.31 16.93 5.29
N LEU A 94 -0.78 16.66 6.48
CA LEU A 94 -0.41 15.30 6.89
C LEU A 94 -1.62 14.36 6.87
N THR A 95 -2.80 14.82 7.31
CA THR A 95 -4.03 14.02 7.27
C THR A 95 -4.41 13.65 5.84
N GLY A 96 -4.30 14.60 4.90
CA GLY A 96 -4.55 14.35 3.48
C GLY A 96 -3.56 13.34 2.90
N ILE A 97 -2.25 13.53 3.18
CA ILE A 97 -1.19 12.63 2.70
C ILE A 97 -1.35 11.22 3.27
N ILE A 98 -1.60 11.09 4.58
CA ILE A 98 -1.82 9.80 5.24
C ILE A 98 -3.06 9.10 4.67
N SER A 99 -4.16 9.83 4.47
CA SER A 99 -5.39 9.31 3.84
C SER A 99 -5.10 8.75 2.45
N VAL A 100 -4.37 9.49 1.61
CA VAL A 100 -4.09 9.10 0.23
C VAL A 100 -3.08 7.97 0.17
N ALA A 101 -2.05 7.95 1.01
CA ALA A 101 -1.07 6.87 1.06
C ALA A 101 -1.72 5.55 1.49
N ALA A 102 -2.47 5.56 2.59
CA ALA A 102 -3.13 4.36 3.11
C ALA A 102 -4.31 3.94 2.24
N GLY A 103 -5.17 4.87 1.82
CA GLY A 103 -6.31 4.56 0.94
C GLY A 103 -5.89 4.20 -0.48
N GLY A 104 -4.80 4.79 -0.98
CA GLY A 104 -4.30 4.61 -2.34
C GLY A 104 -3.81 3.19 -2.61
N CYS A 105 -3.14 2.55 -1.66
CA CYS A 105 -2.72 1.16 -1.82
C CYS A 105 -3.92 0.20 -1.88
N GLY A 106 -4.93 0.39 -1.01
CA GLY A 106 -6.17 -0.38 -1.05
C GLY A 106 -6.98 -0.15 -2.32
N ALA A 107 -7.11 1.12 -2.73
CA ALA A 107 -7.79 1.51 -3.97
C ALA A 107 -7.13 0.89 -5.21
N ALA A 108 -5.80 0.91 -5.27
CA ALA A 108 -5.03 0.32 -6.36
C ALA A 108 -5.28 -1.19 -6.48
N MET A 109 -5.27 -1.92 -5.36
CA MET A 109 -5.62 -3.35 -5.35
C MET A 109 -7.06 -3.61 -5.83
N VAL A 110 -8.02 -2.77 -5.44
CA VAL A 110 -9.43 -2.83 -5.90
C VAL A 110 -9.57 -2.60 -7.41
N VAL A 111 -8.79 -1.68 -7.96
CA VAL A 111 -8.70 -1.44 -9.41
C VAL A 111 -8.08 -2.66 -10.10
N ASP A 112 -6.97 -3.18 -9.58
CA ASP A 112 -6.28 -4.33 -10.16
C ASP A 112 -7.12 -5.58 -10.26
N ARG A 113 -8.03 -5.78 -9.31
CA ARG A 113 -8.94 -6.92 -9.31
C ARG A 113 -9.86 -6.99 -10.53
N VAL A 114 -10.04 -5.89 -11.27
CA VAL A 114 -10.73 -5.85 -12.57
C VAL A 114 -9.99 -6.68 -13.63
N HIS A 115 -8.66 -6.69 -13.60
CA HIS A 115 -7.82 -7.46 -14.52
C HIS A 115 -7.67 -8.94 -14.12
N GLY A 116 -8.14 -9.30 -12.93
CA GLY A 116 -8.18 -10.67 -12.43
C GLY A 116 -7.61 -10.83 -11.02
N PRO A 117 -7.99 -11.90 -10.30
CA PRO A 117 -7.49 -12.15 -8.94
C PRO A 117 -5.99 -12.45 -8.92
N LEU A 118 -5.47 -13.10 -9.96
CA LEU A 118 -4.06 -13.50 -10.02
C LEU A 118 -3.11 -12.30 -9.91
N LEU A 119 -3.44 -11.18 -10.55
CA LEU A 119 -2.60 -9.98 -10.56
C LEU A 119 -2.46 -9.38 -9.15
N VAL A 120 -3.55 -9.36 -8.37
CA VAL A 120 -3.54 -8.92 -6.97
C VAL A 120 -2.81 -9.94 -6.08
N LEU A 121 -2.99 -11.24 -6.32
CA LEU A 121 -2.29 -12.28 -5.56
C LEU A 121 -0.79 -12.25 -5.78
N VAL A 122 -0.32 -11.99 -7.01
CA VAL A 122 1.11 -11.83 -7.33
C VAL A 122 1.67 -10.59 -6.64
N LEU A 123 0.98 -9.44 -6.72
CA LEU A 123 1.36 -8.23 -6.00
C LEU A 123 1.52 -8.51 -4.48
N MET A 124 0.54 -9.18 -3.89
CA MET A 124 0.55 -9.57 -2.47
C MET A 124 1.68 -10.56 -2.15
N ALA A 125 1.97 -11.51 -3.05
CA ALA A 125 3.05 -12.46 -2.89
C ALA A 125 4.42 -11.77 -2.93
N MET A 126 4.63 -10.81 -3.83
CA MET A 126 5.87 -10.02 -3.90
C MET A 126 6.07 -9.18 -2.64
N ALA A 127 5.05 -8.42 -2.23
CA ALA A 127 5.12 -7.60 -1.02
C ALA A 127 5.33 -8.47 0.23
N GLY A 128 4.59 -9.57 0.36
CA GLY A 128 4.74 -10.51 1.46
C GLY A 128 6.11 -11.20 1.49
N ALA A 129 6.66 -11.58 0.34
CA ALA A 129 8.00 -12.17 0.25
C ALA A 129 9.08 -11.17 0.69
N TYR A 130 8.94 -9.89 0.29
CA TYR A 130 9.82 -8.83 0.77
C TYR A 130 9.74 -8.64 2.28
N ASP A 131 8.54 -8.55 2.83
CA ASP A 131 8.33 -8.34 4.27
C ASP A 131 8.88 -9.53 5.09
N ILE A 132 8.62 -10.77 4.64
CA ILE A 132 9.13 -11.98 5.29
C ILE A 132 10.65 -12.06 5.19
N GLY A 133 11.23 -11.86 4.00
CA GLY A 133 12.68 -11.93 3.80
C GLY A 133 13.42 -10.87 4.60
N SER A 134 12.90 -9.64 4.62
CA SER A 134 13.49 -8.53 5.38
C SER A 134 13.39 -8.72 6.89
N TYR A 135 12.28 -9.29 7.38
CA TYR A 135 12.12 -9.59 8.80
C TYR A 135 13.02 -10.75 9.26
N LEU A 136 13.01 -11.88 8.54
CA LEU A 136 13.75 -13.07 8.92
C LEU A 136 15.25 -12.80 9.02
N VAL A 137 15.83 -12.14 8.02
CA VAL A 137 17.27 -11.81 8.02
C VAL A 137 17.55 -10.58 8.89
N GLY A 138 16.70 -9.55 8.83
CA GLY A 138 16.92 -8.30 9.54
C GLY A 138 16.87 -8.42 11.07
N SER A 139 16.16 -9.41 11.62
CA SER A 139 16.03 -9.58 13.07
C SER A 139 17.32 -9.98 13.81
N GLY A 140 18.30 -10.55 13.10
CA GLY A 140 19.60 -10.97 13.65
C GLY A 140 20.81 -10.36 12.93
N ALA A 141 20.58 -9.41 12.03
CA ALA A 141 21.58 -8.83 11.16
C ALA A 141 22.57 -7.93 11.93
N GLY A 142 23.84 -7.95 11.51
CA GLY A 142 24.86 -7.02 12.02
C GLY A 142 24.71 -5.61 11.45
N ASN A 143 24.06 -5.49 10.29
CA ASN A 143 23.85 -4.23 9.58
C ASN A 143 22.39 -4.04 9.15
N SER A 144 21.93 -2.78 9.11
CA SER A 144 20.55 -2.42 8.77
C SER A 144 20.14 -2.71 7.32
N TRP A 145 21.09 -2.94 6.41
CA TRP A 145 20.81 -3.19 5.00
C TRP A 145 20.58 -4.68 4.66
N GLU A 146 20.99 -5.60 5.55
CA GLU A 146 20.90 -7.05 5.30
C GLU A 146 19.44 -7.50 5.14
N GLY A 147 18.53 -6.94 5.94
CA GLY A 147 17.09 -7.19 5.83
C GLY A 147 16.52 -6.79 4.45
N PRO A 148 16.58 -5.51 4.04
CA PRO A 148 16.10 -5.09 2.73
C PRO A 148 16.68 -5.89 1.55
N VAL A 149 17.97 -6.22 1.58
CA VAL A 149 18.60 -7.04 0.52
C VAL A 149 18.03 -8.45 0.49
N ALA A 150 17.80 -9.08 1.64
CA ALA A 150 17.14 -10.39 1.71
C ALA A 150 15.70 -10.34 1.18
N GLY A 151 14.96 -9.28 1.51
CA GLY A 151 13.62 -9.05 0.96
C GLY A 151 13.61 -8.92 -0.58
N ILE A 152 14.58 -8.20 -1.14
CA ILE A 152 14.75 -8.09 -2.61
C ILE A 152 15.07 -9.45 -3.23
N ALA A 153 15.95 -10.24 -2.61
CA ALA A 153 16.26 -11.59 -3.08
C ALA A 153 15.01 -12.50 -3.06
N ALA A 154 14.15 -12.37 -2.03
CA ALA A 154 12.89 -13.10 -1.94
C ALA A 154 11.89 -12.71 -3.05
N ILE A 155 11.81 -11.42 -3.41
CA ILE A 155 11.07 -10.97 -4.61
C ILE A 155 11.61 -11.65 -5.86
N GLY A 156 12.93 -11.80 -5.99
CA GLY A 156 13.56 -12.51 -7.11
C GLY A 156 13.07 -13.95 -7.24
N ALA A 157 12.94 -14.68 -6.13
CA ALA A 157 12.41 -16.05 -6.14
C ALA A 157 10.93 -16.11 -6.60
N VAL A 158 10.08 -15.20 -6.11
CA VAL A 158 8.68 -15.11 -6.56
C VAL A 158 8.61 -14.70 -8.03
N THR A 159 9.52 -13.84 -8.49
CA THR A 159 9.62 -13.41 -9.90
C THR A 159 9.99 -14.56 -10.81
N LEU A 160 10.93 -15.41 -10.41
CA LEU A 160 11.28 -16.64 -11.14
C LEU A 160 10.09 -17.60 -11.21
N ALA A 161 9.37 -17.80 -10.10
CA ALA A 161 8.19 -18.64 -10.08
C ALA A 161 7.08 -18.09 -10.99
N LEU A 162 6.84 -16.77 -10.97
CA LEU A 162 5.90 -16.10 -11.86
C LEU A 162 6.33 -16.23 -13.32
N ALA A 163 7.61 -16.00 -13.62
CA ALA A 163 8.15 -16.14 -14.96
C ALA A 163 7.93 -17.57 -15.47
N ALA A 164 8.30 -18.59 -14.70
CA ALA A 164 8.08 -19.99 -15.07
C ALA A 164 6.60 -20.33 -15.31
N ALA A 165 5.69 -19.77 -14.49
CA ALA A 165 4.25 -20.00 -14.64
C ALA A 165 3.65 -19.30 -15.88
N VAL A 166 4.12 -18.10 -16.20
CA VAL A 166 3.55 -17.25 -17.28
C VAL A 166 4.23 -17.48 -18.62
N THR A 167 5.48 -17.94 -18.66
CA THR A 167 6.23 -18.18 -19.91
C THR A 167 5.56 -19.14 -20.87
N ILE A 168 4.66 -20.01 -20.39
CA ILE A 168 3.89 -20.93 -21.21
C ILE A 168 2.88 -20.17 -22.09
N SER A 169 2.35 -19.04 -21.63
CA SER A 169 1.30 -18.28 -22.31
C SER A 169 1.80 -16.96 -22.91
N ASN A 170 2.82 -16.32 -22.33
CA ASN A 170 3.41 -15.08 -22.83
C ASN A 170 4.91 -15.02 -22.48
N PRO A 171 5.82 -15.41 -23.40
CA PRO A 171 7.27 -15.43 -23.15
C PRO A 171 7.94 -14.03 -23.08
N GLY A 172 7.17 -12.97 -22.80
CA GLY A 172 7.67 -11.60 -22.72
C GLY A 172 8.46 -11.26 -21.44
N ALA A 173 9.07 -10.07 -21.43
CA ALA A 173 9.81 -9.52 -20.29
C ALA A 173 8.91 -9.05 -19.11
N GLY A 174 7.59 -9.23 -19.21
CA GLY A 174 6.60 -8.74 -18.25
C GLY A 174 6.87 -9.17 -16.80
N PRO A 175 7.09 -10.48 -16.51
CA PRO A 175 7.39 -10.94 -15.15
C PRO A 175 8.64 -10.29 -14.56
N TRP A 176 9.71 -10.14 -15.36
CA TRP A 176 10.96 -9.52 -14.93
C TRP A 176 10.81 -8.03 -14.65
N ALA A 177 10.06 -7.31 -15.50
CA ALA A 177 9.75 -5.90 -15.29
C ALA A 177 8.94 -5.68 -14.01
N LEU A 178 7.96 -6.55 -13.73
CA LEU A 178 7.16 -6.52 -12.50
C LEU A 178 7.98 -6.87 -11.26
N GLY A 179 8.85 -7.88 -11.35
CA GLY A 179 9.78 -8.22 -10.29
C GLY A 179 10.76 -7.09 -9.97
N GLY A 180 11.33 -6.46 -11.00
CA GLY A 180 12.20 -5.29 -10.85
C GLY A 180 11.48 -4.09 -10.24
N LEU A 181 10.22 -3.83 -10.66
CA LEU A 181 9.37 -2.81 -10.08
C LEU A 181 9.14 -3.07 -8.58
N ALA A 182 8.80 -4.31 -8.21
CA ALA A 182 8.61 -4.71 -6.82
C ALA A 182 9.90 -4.56 -6.00
N ALA A 183 11.04 -5.02 -6.53
CA ALA A 183 12.34 -4.93 -5.88
C ALA A 183 12.76 -3.49 -5.57
N LEU A 184 12.34 -2.52 -6.40
CA LEU A 184 12.60 -1.10 -6.17
C LEU A 184 11.58 -0.45 -5.23
N LEU A 185 10.29 -0.68 -5.47
CA LEU A 185 9.22 0.08 -4.82
C LEU A 185 8.82 -0.48 -3.46
N ALA A 186 8.97 -1.78 -3.20
CA ALA A 186 8.70 -2.35 -1.87
C ALA A 186 9.61 -1.72 -0.78
N PRO A 187 10.95 -1.70 -0.91
CA PRO A 187 11.81 -1.04 0.08
C PRO A 187 11.62 0.47 0.14
N ALA A 188 11.35 1.14 -0.99
CA ALA A 188 11.04 2.56 -0.97
C ALA A 188 9.72 2.84 -0.24
N GLY A 189 8.73 1.97 -0.39
CA GLY A 189 7.45 2.03 0.30
C GLY A 189 7.60 2.00 1.81
N THR A 190 8.40 1.06 2.35
CA THR A 190 8.64 0.96 3.79
C THR A 190 9.34 2.18 4.38
N GLN A 191 10.29 2.77 3.64
CA GLN A 191 10.93 4.02 4.05
C GLN A 191 9.94 5.19 4.07
N ILE A 192 9.08 5.31 3.06
CA ILE A 192 8.05 6.35 3.03
C ILE A 192 7.05 6.14 4.16
N ALA A 193 6.59 4.91 4.39
CA ALA A 193 5.66 4.57 5.45
C ALA A 193 6.20 4.96 6.83
N SER A 194 7.49 4.70 7.06
CA SER A 194 8.19 5.10 8.29
C SER A 194 8.18 6.62 8.49
N ARG A 195 8.27 7.41 7.41
CA ARG A 195 8.19 8.89 7.45
C ARG A 195 6.77 9.41 7.62
N LEU A 196 5.76 8.61 7.26
CA LEU A 196 4.34 8.96 7.49
C LEU A 196 3.93 8.74 8.95
N LEU A 197 4.76 8.09 9.76
CA LEU A 197 4.57 7.91 11.19
C LEU A 197 5.36 8.96 11.98
N GLY A 198 4.73 9.56 12.99
CA GLY A 198 5.40 10.55 13.86
C GLY A 198 6.42 9.90 14.79
N LYS A 199 5.95 9.02 15.69
CA LYS A 199 6.82 8.08 16.43
C LYS A 199 6.42 6.64 16.17
N PRO A 200 7.38 5.70 16.12
CA PRO A 200 7.09 4.27 16.14
C PRO A 200 6.55 3.88 17.53
N GLN A 201 5.29 4.19 17.81
CA GLN A 201 4.54 3.64 18.94
C GLN A 201 4.00 2.24 18.59
N ASP A 202 3.72 1.46 19.63
CA ASP A 202 3.32 0.04 19.57
C ASP A 202 2.01 -0.23 18.80
N ASP A 203 1.21 0.80 18.51
CA ASP A 203 -0.11 0.69 17.85
C ASP A 203 -0.13 1.04 16.35
N THR A 204 0.99 0.93 15.65
CA THR A 204 1.09 1.20 14.19
C THR A 204 0.96 -0.05 13.31
N GLY A 205 0.48 -1.15 13.91
CA GLY A 205 0.48 -2.48 13.29
C GLY A 205 -0.33 -2.62 11.99
N ALA A 206 -1.33 -1.78 11.74
CA ALA A 206 -2.08 -1.84 10.48
C ALA A 206 -1.34 -1.15 9.33
N LEU A 207 -0.74 0.03 9.59
CA LEU A 207 0.05 0.72 8.56
C LEU A 207 1.27 -0.14 8.17
N ARG A 208 1.95 -0.73 9.16
CA ARG A 208 3.11 -1.62 8.93
C ARG A 208 2.84 -2.79 7.98
N ARG A 209 1.59 -3.23 7.84
CA ARG A 209 1.18 -4.29 6.91
C ARG A 209 0.95 -3.78 5.48
N LEU A 210 0.88 -2.47 5.31
CA LEU A 210 0.68 -1.77 4.03
C LEU A 210 1.94 -1.05 3.57
N ASP A 211 2.98 -0.97 4.40
CA ASP A 211 4.22 -0.21 4.17
C ASP A 211 4.84 -0.48 2.78
N SER A 212 5.09 -1.75 2.45
CA SER A 212 5.64 -2.15 1.15
C SER A 212 4.66 -1.93 -0.01
N LEU A 213 3.35 -1.83 0.27
CA LEU A 213 2.29 -1.62 -0.71
C LEU A 213 1.99 -0.14 -1.00
N ILE A 214 2.42 0.81 -0.15
CA ILE A 214 2.12 2.24 -0.30
C ILE A 214 2.55 2.77 -1.68
N LEU A 215 3.74 2.40 -2.14
CA LEU A 215 4.22 2.74 -3.48
C LEU A 215 3.95 1.64 -4.50
N LEU A 216 4.16 0.39 -4.09
CA LEU A 216 4.13 -0.73 -5.01
C LEU A 216 2.74 -0.92 -5.61
N ALA A 217 1.66 -0.89 -4.80
CA ALA A 217 0.32 -1.18 -5.31
C ALA A 217 -0.16 -0.14 -6.33
N PRO A 218 -0.08 1.19 -6.11
CA PRO A 218 -0.47 2.18 -7.13
C PRO A 218 0.34 2.09 -8.42
N ALA A 219 1.66 1.87 -8.33
CA ALA A 219 2.50 1.71 -9.51
C ALA A 219 2.17 0.42 -10.28
N TRP A 220 1.93 -0.66 -9.55
CA TRP A 220 1.51 -1.94 -10.09
C TRP A 220 0.19 -1.82 -10.86
N ALA A 221 -0.79 -1.12 -10.28
CA ALA A 221 -2.09 -0.93 -10.92
C ALA A 221 -2.05 -0.18 -12.26
N VAL A 222 -1.01 0.63 -12.45
CA VAL A 222 -0.78 1.38 -13.69
C VAL A 222 0.04 0.57 -14.70
N LEU A 223 1.02 -0.20 -14.24
CA LEU A 223 2.01 -0.84 -15.10
C LEU A 223 1.68 -2.30 -15.43
N ALA A 224 1.16 -3.08 -14.49
CA ALA A 224 0.93 -4.51 -14.68
C ALA A 224 -0.04 -4.84 -15.82
N PRO A 225 -1.17 -4.12 -15.99
CA PRO A 225 -2.06 -4.37 -17.12
C PRO A 225 -1.40 -4.13 -18.49
N ARG A 226 -0.39 -3.26 -18.56
CA ARG A 226 0.34 -2.92 -19.80
C ARG A 226 1.49 -3.86 -20.10
N LEU A 227 2.07 -4.45 -19.06
CA LEU A 227 3.21 -5.37 -19.16
C LEU A 227 2.78 -6.82 -19.39
N LEU A 228 1.52 -7.14 -19.09
CA LEU A 228 0.96 -8.50 -19.20
C LEU A 228 -0.08 -8.66 -20.31
N SER A 229 -0.50 -7.56 -20.96
CA SER A 229 -1.30 -7.56 -22.20
C SER A 229 -0.46 -7.93 -23.41
#